data_AF-A0A9E5SW78-F1
#
_entry.id   AF-A0A9E5SW78-F1
#
_cell.length_a   1.000
_cell.length_b   1.000
_cell.length_c   1.000
_cell.angle_alpha   90.00
_cell.angle_beta   90.00
_cell.angle_gamma   90.00
#
_symmetry.space_group_name_H-M   'P 1'
#
loop_
_entity.id
_entity.type
_entity.pdbx_description
1 polymer ?
#
loop_
_entity_poly.entity_id
_entity_poly.type
_entity_poly.pdbx_seq_one_letter_code
_entity_poly.pdbx_strand_id
1 'polypeptide(L)'
;MKGPSVASLKKYLAAMNKSKAKYITAEKLSHIVGVYPEIISEALSYFDPMINMDYEYDLKTLMPAIEEYIEHSQEKKPVVQKKSLVTQKILDQYSSLGDFIYKKMTIGGLLDPNTELSDKDLKILKKLIAEEQAKRKK
;
A
#
# COMPACT_ATOMS: atom_id res chain seq x y z
N MET A 1 -12.80 -4.08 18.51
CA MET A 1 -12.24 -5.31 17.90
C MET A 1 -11.33 -4.92 16.75
N LYS A 2 -10.12 -5.47 16.69
CA LYS A 2 -9.18 -5.21 15.59
C LYS A 2 -9.63 -6.08 14.41
N GLY A 3 -10.04 -5.47 13.29
CA GLY A 3 -10.54 -6.22 12.15
C GLY A 3 -9.49 -7.19 11.58
N PRO A 4 -9.90 -8.34 11.01
CA PRO A 4 -8.99 -9.31 10.44
C PRO A 4 -8.18 -8.70 9.27
N SER A 5 -6.93 -9.14 9.13
CA SER A 5 -6.07 -8.70 8.04
C SER A 5 -6.60 -9.18 6.69
N VAL A 6 -6.80 -8.25 5.75
CA VAL A 6 -7.24 -8.54 4.38
C VAL A 6 -6.30 -9.55 3.68
N ALA A 7 -5.01 -9.52 4.00
CA ALA A 7 -4.05 -10.47 3.44
C ALA A 7 -4.29 -11.91 3.93
N SER A 8 -4.65 -12.08 5.21
CA SER A 8 -4.99 -13.37 5.79
C SER A 8 -6.31 -13.89 5.21
N LEU A 9 -7.33 -13.02 5.12
CA LEU A 9 -8.62 -13.37 4.53
C LEU A 9 -8.51 -13.83 3.08
N LYS A 10 -7.69 -13.15 2.26
CA LYS A 10 -7.42 -13.58 0.88
C LYS A 10 -6.78 -14.97 0.81
N LYS A 11 -5.87 -15.29 1.74
CA LYS A 11 -5.27 -16.63 1.81
C LYS A 11 -6.30 -17.69 2.18
N TYR A 12 -7.14 -17.42 3.19
CA TYR A 12 -8.19 -18.33 3.62
C TYR A 12 -9.21 -18.59 2.50
N LEU A 13 -9.68 -17.53 1.85
CA LEU A 13 -10.61 -17.61 0.73
C LEU A 13 -10.01 -18.42 -0.43
N ALA A 14 -8.76 -18.16 -0.81
CA ALA A 14 -8.08 -18.93 -1.85
C ALA A 14 -7.96 -20.43 -1.49
N ALA A 15 -7.68 -20.75 -0.23
CA ALA A 15 -7.62 -22.13 0.24
C ALA A 15 -9.01 -22.81 0.27
N MET A 16 -10.05 -22.10 0.69
CA MET A 16 -11.43 -22.58 0.67
C MET A 16 -11.92 -22.86 -0.76
N ASN A 17 -11.60 -21.98 -1.71
CA ASN A 17 -11.92 -22.15 -3.13
C ASN A 17 -11.14 -23.30 -3.80
N LYS A 18 -9.87 -23.48 -3.41
CA LYS A 18 -9.04 -24.57 -3.96
C LYS A 18 -9.48 -25.96 -3.46
N SER A 19 -10.13 -26.00 -2.29
CA SER A 19 -10.60 -27.25 -1.71
C SER A 19 -11.87 -27.75 -2.38
N LYS A 20 -11.83 -29.00 -2.87
CA LYS A 20 -12.98 -29.71 -3.47
C LYS A 20 -13.96 -30.26 -2.42
N ALA A 21 -13.66 -30.12 -1.13
CA ALA A 21 -14.52 -30.65 -0.07
C ALA A 21 -15.86 -29.91 -0.04
N LYS A 22 -16.96 -30.63 0.24
CA LYS A 22 -18.30 -30.02 0.36
C LYS A 22 -18.39 -29.07 1.56
N TYR A 23 -17.72 -29.43 2.66
CA TYR A 23 -17.66 -28.68 3.92
C TYR A 23 -16.20 -28.51 4.36
N ILE A 24 -15.87 -27.37 4.95
CA ILE A 24 -14.52 -27.06 5.43
C ILE A 24 -14.60 -26.52 6.86
N THR A 25 -13.99 -27.24 7.79
CA THR A 25 -13.84 -26.81 9.19
C THR A 25 -12.54 -26.04 9.39
N ALA A 26 -12.39 -25.38 10.55
CA ALA A 26 -11.17 -24.65 10.91
C ALA A 26 -9.94 -25.56 10.95
N GLU A 27 -10.07 -26.81 11.42
CA GLU A 27 -8.98 -27.80 11.38
C GLU A 27 -8.54 -28.13 9.96
N LYS A 28 -9.50 -28.41 9.06
CA LYS A 28 -9.17 -28.72 7.67
C LYS A 28 -8.51 -27.52 6.98
N LEU A 29 -9.00 -26.32 7.25
CA LEU A 29 -8.41 -25.10 6.69
C LEU A 29 -7.01 -24.85 7.25
N SER A 30 -6.79 -25.13 8.53
CA SER A 30 -5.48 -25.07 9.19
C SER A 30 -4.46 -25.95 8.48
N HIS A 31 -4.80 -27.20 8.16
CA HIS A 31 -3.90 -28.09 7.42
C HIS A 31 -3.56 -27.60 6.01
N ILE A 32 -4.47 -26.88 5.35
CA ILE A 32 -4.25 -26.37 3.99
C ILE A 32 -3.38 -25.11 4.02
N VAL A 33 -3.59 -24.21 4.98
CA VAL A 33 -2.96 -22.88 5.03
C VAL A 33 -1.69 -22.87 5.90
N GLY A 34 -1.53 -23.84 6.80
CA GLY A 34 -0.44 -23.92 7.77
C GLY A 34 -0.58 -22.90 8.89
N VAL A 35 -1.81 -22.61 9.33
CA VAL A 35 -2.12 -21.66 10.40
C VAL A 35 -2.99 -22.35 11.42
N TYR A 36 -2.70 -22.16 12.72
CA TYR A 36 -3.45 -22.78 13.80
C TYR A 36 -4.97 -22.52 13.70
N PRO A 37 -5.81 -23.54 13.96
CA PRO A 37 -7.27 -23.42 13.88
C PRO A 37 -7.81 -22.27 14.72
N GLU A 38 -7.24 -22.02 15.89
CA GLU A 38 -7.67 -20.97 16.82
C GLU A 38 -7.50 -19.57 16.21
N ILE A 39 -6.40 -19.35 15.47
CA ILE A 39 -6.13 -18.08 14.80
C ILE A 39 -7.11 -17.88 13.64
N ILE A 40 -7.46 -18.96 12.95
CA ILE A 40 -8.45 -18.93 11.87
C ILE A 40 -9.83 -18.61 12.44
N SER A 41 -10.24 -19.31 13.50
CA SER A 41 -11.52 -19.07 14.18
C SER A 41 -11.58 -17.66 14.76
N GLU A 42 -10.53 -17.16 15.40
CA GLU A 42 -10.47 -15.78 15.88
C GLU A 42 -10.65 -14.77 14.74
N ALA A 43 -9.95 -14.96 13.61
CA ALA A 43 -10.06 -14.07 12.46
C ALA A 43 -11.45 -14.11 11.80
N LEU A 44 -12.06 -15.30 11.72
CA LEU A 44 -13.37 -15.49 11.10
C LEU A 44 -14.53 -15.18 12.06
N SER A 45 -14.28 -15.16 13.37
CA SER A 45 -15.28 -14.80 14.38
C SER A 45 -15.79 -13.36 14.26
N TYR A 46 -15.06 -12.53 13.51
CA TYR A 46 -15.51 -11.21 13.09
C TYR A 46 -16.79 -11.26 12.23
N PHE A 47 -16.97 -12.33 11.43
CA PHE A 47 -18.14 -12.50 10.56
C PHE A 47 -19.24 -13.29 11.25
N ASP A 48 -18.87 -14.36 11.95
CA ASP A 48 -19.80 -15.16 12.73
C ASP A 48 -19.14 -15.66 14.03
N PRO A 49 -19.57 -15.18 15.22
CA PRO A 49 -19.03 -15.63 16.50
C PRO A 49 -19.23 -17.13 16.77
N MET A 50 -20.17 -17.79 16.08
CA MET A 50 -20.53 -19.19 16.31
C MET A 50 -19.37 -20.15 15.99
N ILE A 51 -18.42 -19.75 15.14
CA ILE A 51 -17.23 -20.52 14.77
C ILE A 51 -16.35 -20.85 15.99
N ASN A 52 -16.37 -20.00 17.02
CA ASN A 52 -15.61 -20.25 18.24
C ASN A 52 -16.27 -21.28 19.17
N MET A 53 -17.56 -21.57 18.95
CA MET A 53 -18.35 -22.48 19.77
C MET A 53 -18.51 -23.85 19.09
N ASP A 54 -18.58 -23.86 17.76
CA ASP A 54 -18.79 -25.07 16.95
C ASP A 54 -17.54 -25.40 16.11
N TYR A 55 -16.86 -26.48 16.49
CA TYR A 55 -15.66 -26.96 15.81
C TYR A 55 -15.95 -27.61 14.44
N GLU A 56 -17.20 -28.02 14.20
CA GLU A 56 -17.63 -28.63 12.93
C GLU A 56 -18.27 -27.60 11.98
N TYR A 57 -18.25 -26.32 12.36
CA TYR A 57 -18.82 -25.24 11.57
C TYR A 57 -18.24 -25.21 10.14
N ASP A 58 -19.12 -25.09 9.15
CA ASP A 58 -18.72 -25.00 7.75
C ASP A 58 -18.32 -23.58 7.38
N LEU A 59 -17.02 -23.34 7.25
CA LEU A 59 -16.45 -22.03 6.92
C LEU A 59 -16.83 -21.54 5.51
N LYS A 60 -17.34 -22.42 4.64
CA LYS A 60 -17.79 -22.03 3.30
C LYS A 60 -18.99 -21.08 3.32
N THR A 61 -19.82 -21.13 4.35
CA THR A 61 -20.98 -20.22 4.50
C THR A 61 -20.56 -18.77 4.62
N LEU A 62 -19.33 -18.51 5.09
CA LEU A 62 -18.80 -17.18 5.35
C LEU A 62 -18.09 -16.58 4.14
N MET A 63 -17.85 -17.36 3.08
CA MET A 63 -17.13 -16.89 1.89
C MET A 63 -17.71 -15.61 1.28
N PRO A 64 -19.05 -15.46 1.12
CA PRO A 64 -19.62 -14.23 0.57
C PRO A 64 -19.33 -13.00 1.45
N ALA A 65 -19.43 -13.13 2.77
CA ALA A 65 -19.15 -12.04 3.71
C ALA A 65 -17.66 -11.64 3.69
N ILE A 66 -16.76 -12.61 3.52
CA ILE A 66 -15.33 -12.37 3.40
C ILE A 66 -15.01 -11.65 2.08
N GLU A 67 -15.64 -12.05 0.97
CA GLU A 67 -15.50 -11.41 -0.34
C GLU A 67 -15.92 -9.94 -0.28
N GLU A 68 -17.11 -9.69 0.25
CA GLU A 68 -17.65 -8.34 0.42
C GLU A 68 -16.72 -7.46 1.27
N TYR A 69 -16.20 -7.99 2.39
CA TYR A 69 -15.26 -7.24 3.25
C TYR A 69 -13.94 -6.91 2.53
N ILE A 70 -13.45 -7.83 1.70
CA ILE A 70 -12.22 -7.64 0.91
C ILE A 70 -12.41 -6.55 -0.15
N GLU A 71 -13.59 -6.46 -0.76
CA GLU A 71 -13.93 -5.44 -1.75
C GLU A 71 -14.02 -4.05 -1.10
N HIS A 72 -14.81 -3.91 -0.03
CA HIS A 72 -14.94 -2.65 0.71
C HIS A 72 -13.61 -2.15 1.28
N SER A 73 -12.71 -3.06 1.66
CA SER A 73 -11.38 -2.72 2.14
C SER A 73 -10.42 -2.26 1.04
N GLN A 74 -10.70 -2.58 -0.23
CA GLN A 74 -9.90 -2.15 -1.38
C GLN A 74 -10.32 -0.76 -1.86
N GLU A 75 -11.62 -0.47 -1.87
CA GLU A 75 -12.15 0.85 -2.24
C GLU A 75 -11.66 1.95 -1.29
N LYS A 76 -11.51 1.63 0.00
CA LYS A 76 -11.04 2.57 1.02
C LYS A 76 -9.54 2.81 1.02
N LYS A 77 -8.75 2.22 0.11
CA LYS A 77 -7.31 2.52 0.07
C LYS A 77 -7.08 3.90 -0.58
N PRO A 78 -6.68 4.93 0.17
CA PRO A 78 -6.20 6.15 -0.45
C PRO A 78 -5.00 5.78 -1.31
N VAL A 79 -5.02 6.24 -2.57
CA VAL A 79 -3.91 6.08 -3.52
C VAL A 79 -2.65 6.55 -2.82
N VAL A 80 -1.80 5.60 -2.41
CA VAL A 80 -0.51 5.91 -1.79
C VAL A 80 0.32 6.59 -2.86
N GLN A 81 0.36 7.92 -2.82
CA GLN A 81 1.17 8.71 -3.73
C GLN A 81 2.61 8.21 -3.59
N LYS A 82 3.11 7.55 -4.64
CA LYS A 82 4.48 7.06 -4.69
C LYS A 82 5.39 8.25 -4.43
N LYS A 83 6.08 8.25 -3.30
CA LYS A 83 7.09 9.26 -2.99
C LYS A 83 8.11 9.22 -4.12
N SER A 84 8.12 10.26 -4.94
CA SER A 84 9.12 10.45 -5.98
C SER A 84 10.49 10.52 -5.30
N LEU A 85 11.25 9.43 -5.43
CA LEU A 85 12.66 9.39 -5.07
C LEU A 85 13.39 10.19 -6.14
N VAL A 86 13.92 11.35 -5.76
CA VAL A 86 14.82 12.13 -6.62
C VAL A 86 16.15 11.40 -6.64
N THR A 87 16.43 10.71 -7.76
CA THR A 87 17.68 9.99 -8.00
C THR A 87 18.83 10.96 -8.21
N GLN A 88 20.04 10.64 -7.72
CA GLN A 88 21.25 11.49 -7.86
C GLN A 88 21.55 11.90 -9.30
N LYS A 89 21.21 11.05 -10.29
CA LYS A 89 21.35 11.35 -11.72
C LYS A 89 20.57 12.58 -12.20
N ILE A 90 19.50 12.98 -11.50
CA ILE A 90 18.71 14.18 -11.83
C ILE A 90 19.37 15.42 -11.20
N LEU A 91 20.06 15.27 -10.07
CA LEU A 91 20.81 16.37 -9.44
C LEU A 91 22.05 16.73 -10.27
N ASP A 92 22.74 15.74 -10.83
CA ASP A 92 23.92 15.96 -11.69
C ASP A 92 23.60 16.65 -13.03
N GLN A 93 22.31 16.74 -13.42
CA GLN A 93 21.89 17.47 -14.63
C GLN A 93 21.86 18.99 -14.44
N TYR A 94 21.94 19.48 -13.21
CA TYR A 94 21.86 20.88 -12.85
C TYR A 94 23.10 21.27 -12.04
N SER A 95 24.04 21.96 -12.69
CA SER A 95 25.33 22.35 -12.09
C SER A 95 25.19 23.48 -11.05
N SER A 96 24.11 24.26 -11.12
CA SER A 96 23.82 25.40 -10.24
C SER A 96 22.32 25.69 -10.16
N LEU A 97 21.88 26.37 -9.09
CA LEU A 97 20.52 26.91 -8.97
C LEU A 97 20.12 27.74 -10.20
N GLY A 98 21.06 28.53 -10.73
CA GLY A 98 20.86 29.31 -11.95
C GLY A 98 20.57 28.43 -13.17
N ASP A 99 21.30 27.33 -13.35
CA ASP A 99 21.11 26.39 -14.48
C ASP A 99 19.75 25.65 -14.39
N PHE A 100 19.30 25.36 -13.17
CA PHE A 100 17.95 24.83 -12.94
C PHE A 100 16.88 25.84 -13.33
N ILE A 101 17.01 27.09 -12.89
CA ILE A 101 16.09 28.19 -13.20
C ILE A 101 16.08 28.47 -14.71
N TYR A 102 17.23 28.52 -15.37
CA TYR A 102 17.32 28.71 -16.81
C TYR A 102 16.64 27.55 -17.58
N LYS A 103 16.95 26.29 -17.26
CA LYS A 103 16.41 25.14 -18.01
C LYS A 103 14.91 24.89 -17.79
N LYS A 104 14.38 25.23 -16.61
CA LYS A 104 12.99 24.89 -16.24
C LYS A 104 12.04 26.07 -16.18
N MET A 105 12.54 27.29 -15.97
CA MET A 105 11.72 28.48 -15.77
C MET A 105 11.96 29.58 -16.81
N THR A 106 12.75 29.32 -17.87
CA THR A 106 12.88 30.27 -18.99
C THR A 106 12.33 29.73 -20.30
N ILE A 107 11.57 30.58 -20.99
CA ILE A 107 11.14 30.38 -22.39
C ILE A 107 11.75 31.54 -23.17
N GLY A 108 12.67 31.24 -24.08
CA GLY A 108 13.29 32.28 -24.92
C GLY A 108 14.18 33.29 -24.19
N GLY A 109 14.74 32.93 -23.02
CA GLY A 109 15.68 33.78 -22.27
C GLY A 109 15.05 34.74 -21.26
N LEU A 110 13.71 34.76 -21.13
CA LEU A 110 13.00 35.46 -20.06
C LEU A 110 12.44 34.46 -19.06
N LEU A 111 12.47 34.83 -17.77
CA LEU A 111 11.88 34.07 -16.68
C LEU A 111 10.36 34.17 -16.77
N ASP A 112 9.69 33.03 -16.94
CA ASP A 112 8.23 32.96 -16.93
C ASP A 112 7.73 32.69 -15.50
N PRO A 113 7.09 33.67 -14.84
CA PRO A 113 6.57 33.51 -13.48
C PRO A 113 5.41 32.51 -13.39
N ASN A 114 4.81 32.11 -14.51
CA ASN A 114 3.65 31.22 -14.54
C ASN A 114 4.00 29.73 -14.66
N THR A 115 5.29 29.37 -14.60
CA THR A 115 5.70 27.96 -14.63
C THR A 115 5.38 27.25 -13.31
N GLU A 116 4.39 26.35 -13.34
CA GLU A 116 4.06 25.50 -12.19
C GLU A 116 5.12 24.41 -12.00
N LEU A 117 5.88 24.52 -10.92
CA LEU A 117 6.89 23.54 -10.52
C LEU A 117 6.21 22.29 -9.92
N SER A 118 6.58 21.11 -10.42
CA SER A 118 6.11 19.84 -9.86
C SER A 118 6.73 19.60 -8.47
N ASP A 119 6.08 18.78 -7.62
CA ASP A 119 6.64 18.33 -6.33
C ASP A 119 8.05 17.72 -6.44
N LYS A 120 8.40 17.17 -7.61
CA LYS A 120 9.75 16.68 -7.90
C LYS A 120 10.75 17.83 -8.04
N ASP A 121 10.36 18.90 -8.71
CA ASP A 121 11.17 20.07 -8.99
C ASP A 121 11.41 20.89 -7.72
N LEU A 122 10.40 21.01 -6.85
CA LEU A 122 10.54 21.63 -5.53
C LEU A 122 11.54 20.89 -4.62
N LYS A 123 11.58 19.55 -4.69
CA LYS A 123 12.56 18.75 -3.94
C LYS A 123 13.98 18.90 -4.48
N ILE A 124 14.14 19.02 -5.79
CA ILE A 124 15.44 19.27 -6.43
C ILE A 124 15.94 20.66 -6.02
N LEU A 125 15.08 21.67 -6.12
CA LEU A 125 15.39 23.04 -5.73
C LEU A 125 15.77 23.14 -4.24
N LYS A 126 15.05 22.45 -3.34
CA LYS A 126 15.40 22.41 -1.91
C LYS A 126 16.80 21.82 -1.66
N LYS A 127 17.20 20.79 -2.42
CA LYS A 127 18.54 20.18 -2.31
C LYS A 127 19.63 21.10 -2.87
N LEU A 128 19.41 21.71 -4.04
CA LEU A 128 20.36 22.65 -4.63
C LEU A 128 20.59 23.89 -3.75
N ILE A 129 19.52 24.43 -3.13
CA ILE A 129 19.64 25.52 -2.16
C ILE A 129 20.47 25.11 -0.94
N ALA A 130 20.26 23.89 -0.41
CA ALA A 130 21.02 23.40 0.73
C ALA A 130 22.53 23.27 0.41
N GLU A 131 22.88 22.82 -0.80
CA GLU A 131 24.28 22.76 -1.26
C GLU A 131 24.91 24.14 -1.42
N GLU A 132 24.17 25.12 -1.96
CA GLU A 132 24.67 26.48 -2.14
C GLU A 132 24.83 27.22 -0.80
N GLN A 133 23.90 27.00 0.15
CA GLN A 133 24.02 27.50 1.53
C GLN A 133 25.21 26.86 2.27
N ALA A 134 25.47 25.58 2.06
CA ALA A 134 26.64 24.90 2.64
C ALA A 134 27.96 25.47 2.10
N LYS A 135 28.01 25.82 0.80
CA LYS A 135 29.18 26.47 0.18
C LYS A 135 29.43 27.90 0.70
N ARG A 136 28.38 28.67 1.02
CA ARG A 136 28.50 30.04 1.55
C ARG A 136 28.82 30.13 3.05
N LYS A 137 28.67 29.03 3.80
CA LYS A 137 29.01 28.95 5.23
C LYS A 137 30.47 28.55 5.49
N LYS A 138 31.23 28.24 4.43
CA LYS A 138 32.69 28.10 4.45
C LYS A 138 33.33 29.43 4.09
#